data_AF-A0A935XFL7-F1
#
_entry.id   AF-A0A935XFL7-F1
#
_cell.length_a   1.000
_cell.length_b   1.000
_cell.length_c   1.000
_cell.angle_alpha   90.00
_cell.angle_beta   90.00
_cell.angle_gamma   90.00
#
_symmetry.space_group_name_H-M   'P 1'
#
loop_
_entity.id
_entity.type
_entity.pdbx_description
1 polymer ?
#
loop_
_entity_poly.entity_id
_entity_poly.type
_entity_poly.pdbx_seq_one_letter_code
_entity_poly.pdbx_strand_id
1 'polypeptide(L)'
;MAVWPDVHTRAELAPPADVEDGMVIVGAVEQGKRLAVEVNTRLAAEADRAERTIHFRLGASRETRTVRIARDILVDVDRRDRIAGLWLLGVPPFPDEP
;
A
#
# COMPACT_ATOMS: atom_id res chain seq x y z
N MET A 1 -19.05 2.55 8.34
CA MET A 1 -18.51 3.55 7.42
C MET A 1 -17.00 3.55 7.61
N ALA A 2 -16.24 3.03 6.65
CA ALA A 2 -14.78 3.17 6.66
C ALA A 2 -14.45 4.54 6.07
N VAL A 3 -13.64 5.33 6.75
CA VAL A 3 -13.16 6.61 6.22
C VAL A 3 -11.98 6.28 5.32
N TRP A 4 -12.18 6.47 4.02
CA TRP A 4 -11.13 6.32 3.03
C TRP A 4 -10.36 7.64 2.90
N PRO A 5 -9.03 7.63 2.71
CA PRO A 5 -8.29 8.86 2.40
C PRO A 5 -8.77 9.44 1.07
N ASP A 6 -8.57 10.75 0.88
CA ASP A 6 -8.81 11.38 -0.42
C ASP A 6 -7.95 10.69 -1.49
N VAL A 7 -8.61 10.20 -2.55
CA VAL A 7 -7.95 9.50 -3.66
C VAL A 7 -7.73 10.48 -4.80
N HIS A 8 -6.48 10.58 -5.26
CA HIS A 8 -6.14 11.33 -6.45
C HIS A 8 -6.14 10.39 -7.68
N THR A 9 -7.15 10.51 -8.53
CA THR A 9 -7.23 9.73 -9.77
C THR A 9 -6.18 10.19 -10.77
N ARG A 10 -5.35 9.27 -11.27
CA ARG A 10 -4.42 9.50 -12.37
C ARG A 10 -4.95 8.88 -13.66
N ALA A 11 -4.62 9.51 -14.80
CA ALA A 11 -4.97 8.98 -16.11
C ALA A 11 -4.43 7.56 -16.32
N GLU A 12 -3.19 7.34 -15.88
CA GLU A 12 -2.54 6.05 -15.79
C GLU A 12 -1.75 5.99 -14.48
N LEU A 13 -1.85 4.86 -13.78
CA LEU A 13 -1.05 4.56 -12.59
C LEU A 13 -0.45 3.16 -12.80
N ALA A 14 0.81 3.13 -13.23
CA ALA A 14 1.52 1.87 -13.44
C ALA A 14 2.17 1.40 -12.13
N PRO A 15 2.07 0.10 -11.79
CA PRO A 15 2.87 -0.48 -10.71
C PRO A 15 4.37 -0.35 -10.98
N PRO A 16 5.23 -0.38 -9.94
CA PRO A 16 6.68 -0.37 -10.11
C PRO A 16 7.16 -1.53 -10.98
N ALA A 17 8.13 -1.26 -11.86
CA ALA A 17 8.71 -2.29 -12.74
C ALA A 17 9.70 -3.19 -11.99
N ASP A 18 10.51 -2.59 -11.11
CA ASP A 18 11.50 -3.30 -10.29
C ASP A 18 10.85 -3.74 -8.98
N VAL A 19 10.49 -5.03 -8.91
CA VAL A 19 9.79 -5.62 -7.76
C VAL A 19 10.55 -6.85 -7.27
N GLU A 20 10.81 -6.89 -5.97
CA GLU A 20 11.43 -8.02 -5.28
C GLU A 20 10.35 -8.92 -4.68
N ASP A 21 10.36 -10.23 -4.94
CA ASP A 21 9.46 -11.16 -4.23
C ASP A 21 10.01 -11.41 -2.82
N GLY A 22 9.15 -11.33 -1.78
CA GLY A 22 9.61 -11.52 -0.42
C GLY A 22 8.52 -11.49 0.65
N MET A 23 8.96 -11.39 1.91
CA MET A 23 8.09 -11.29 3.08
C MET A 23 8.40 -10.01 3.85
N VAL A 24 7.36 -9.26 4.20
CA VAL A 24 7.44 -8.10 5.10
C VAL A 24 6.86 -8.49 6.46
N ILE A 25 7.66 -8.38 7.51
CA ILE A 25 7.23 -8.62 8.89
C ILE A 25 7.00 -7.25 9.56
N VAL A 26 5.77 -6.99 9.99
CA VAL A 26 5.39 -5.74 10.66
C VAL A 26 5.37 -5.95 12.17
N GLY A 27 6.23 -5.21 12.88
CA GLY A 27 6.34 -5.20 14.33
C GLY A 27 7.37 -6.19 14.89
N ALA A 28 7.90 -5.87 16.07
CA ALA A 28 8.60 -6.83 16.90
C ALA A 28 7.56 -7.78 17.52
N VAL A 29 7.75 -9.08 17.37
CA VAL A 29 6.94 -10.09 18.07
C VAL A 29 7.33 -10.03 19.55
N GLU A 30 6.68 -9.19 20.34
CA GLU A 30 6.84 -9.24 21.79
C GLU A 30 5.96 -10.38 22.34
N GLN A 31 6.62 -11.46 22.79
CA GLN A 31 5.99 -12.58 23.50
C GLN A 31 4.78 -13.23 22.79
N GLY A 32 4.81 -13.31 21.46
CA GLY A 32 3.78 -14.02 20.68
C GLY A 32 2.44 -13.29 20.55
N LYS A 33 2.33 -12.02 20.97
CA LYS A 33 1.15 -11.19 20.71
C LYS A 33 1.37 -10.32 19.49
N ARG A 34 0.46 -10.43 18.51
CA ARG A 34 0.43 -9.55 17.34
C ARG A 34 -0.22 -8.23 17.77
N LEU A 35 0.60 -7.24 18.06
CA LEU A 35 0.14 -5.89 18.39
C LEU A 35 -0.32 -5.21 17.10
N ALA A 36 -1.54 -4.69 17.09
CA ALA A 36 -1.92 -3.69 16.10
C ALA A 36 -1.09 -2.43 16.38
N VAL A 37 -0.40 -1.91 15.36
CA VAL A 37 0.41 -0.69 15.49
C VAL A 37 -0.39 0.45 14.89
N GLU A 38 -0.82 1.39 15.73
CA GLU A 38 -1.41 2.64 15.29
C GLU A 38 -0.31 3.63 14.91
N VAL A 39 -0.45 4.27 13.75
CA VAL A 39 0.54 5.22 13.22
C VAL A 39 -0.15 6.54 12.93
N ASN A 40 0.33 7.62 13.55
CA ASN A 40 -0.07 8.97 13.20
C ASN A 40 0.86 9.50 12.09
N THR A 41 0.43 9.35 10.83
CA THR A 41 1.18 9.83 9.67
C THR A 41 0.24 10.28 8.56
N ARG A 42 0.75 11.07 7.61
CA ARG A 42 -0.02 11.47 6.42
C ARG A 42 -0.29 10.23 5.57
N LEU A 43 -1.53 10.06 5.15
CA LEU A 43 -1.93 9.02 4.20
C LEU A 43 -2.49 9.72 2.97
N ALA A 44 -1.93 9.41 1.81
CA ALA A 44 -2.47 9.80 0.51
C ALA A 44 -2.75 8.54 -0.30
N ALA A 45 -3.75 8.60 -1.19
CA ALA A 45 -4.03 7.52 -2.12
C ALA A 45 -4.02 8.06 -3.55
N GLU A 46 -3.44 7.28 -4.46
CA GLU A 46 -3.52 7.50 -5.90
C GLU A 46 -4.16 6.27 -6.54
N ALA A 47 -5.00 6.44 -7.55
CA ALA A 47 -5.63 5.33 -8.24
C ALA A 47 -5.62 5.53 -9.76
N ASP A 48 -5.63 4.44 -10.53
CA ASP A 48 -6.00 4.53 -11.94
C ASP A 48 -7.50 4.85 -12.11
N ARG A 49 -7.94 5.21 -13.31
CA ARG A 49 -9.33 5.55 -13.59
C ARG A 49 -10.33 4.43 -13.32
N ALA A 50 -9.89 3.18 -13.39
CA ALA A 50 -10.75 2.02 -13.18
C ALA A 50 -10.75 1.58 -11.71
N GLU A 51 -10.00 2.29 -10.85
CA GLU A 51 -9.72 1.96 -9.46
C GLU A 51 -9.21 0.52 -9.27
N ARG A 52 -8.53 -0.03 -10.28
CA ARG A 52 -7.97 -1.39 -10.25
C ARG A 52 -6.57 -1.41 -9.67
N THR A 53 -5.85 -0.31 -9.82
CA THR A 53 -4.54 -0.09 -9.22
C THR A 53 -4.68 1.05 -8.24
N ILE A 54 -4.37 0.80 -6.97
CA ILE A 54 -4.41 1.79 -5.89
C ILE A 54 -3.05 1.80 -5.20
N HIS A 55 -2.46 2.98 -5.05
CA HIS A 55 -1.23 3.21 -4.30
C HIS A 55 -1.50 4.09 -3.09
N PHE A 56 -1.36 3.52 -1.90
CA PHE A 56 -1.31 4.28 -0.66
C PHE A 56 0.11 4.71 -0.39
N ARG A 57 0.27 6.00 -0.04
CA ARG A 57 1.55 6.63 0.28
C ARG A 57 1.53 7.11 1.72
N LEU A 58 2.50 6.64 2.49
CA LEU A 58 2.59 6.90 3.93
C LEU A 58 3.72 7.91 4.23
N GLY A 59 3.34 9.03 4.82
CA GLY A 59 4.23 10.12 5.22
C GLY A 59 4.83 10.87 4.03
N ALA A 60 6.04 11.41 4.22
CA ALA A 60 6.74 12.17 3.19
C ALA A 60 7.26 11.26 2.07
N SER A 61 7.27 11.78 0.84
CA SER A 61 7.89 11.14 -0.32
C SER A 61 9.36 10.88 -0.05
N ARG A 62 9.82 9.66 -0.32
CA ARG A 62 11.19 9.21 -0.08
C ARG A 62 11.49 8.03 -1.00
N GLU A 63 12.77 7.69 -1.11
CA GLU A 63 13.20 6.53 -1.89
C GLU A 63 12.82 5.21 -1.19
N THR A 64 12.34 4.27 -1.98
CA THR A 64 11.79 2.99 -1.54
C THR A 64 12.13 1.90 -2.54
N ARG A 65 12.26 0.66 -2.05
CA ARG A 65 12.15 -0.55 -2.87
C ARG A 65 10.75 -1.12 -2.74
N THR A 66 10.28 -1.83 -3.76
CA THR A 66 8.95 -2.46 -3.76
C THR A 66 9.08 -3.97 -3.59
N VAL A 67 8.39 -4.50 -2.58
CA VAL A 67 8.38 -5.93 -2.25
C VAL A 67 7.00 -6.52 -2.56
N ARG A 68 6.93 -7.55 -3.39
CA ARG A 68 5.72 -8.35 -3.59
C ARG A 68 5.56 -9.35 -2.46
N ILE A 69 4.45 -9.22 -1.72
CA ILE A 69 4.12 -10.13 -0.60
C ILE A 69 2.95 -11.07 -0.93
N ALA A 70 2.18 -10.74 -1.97
CA ALA A 70 1.16 -11.59 -2.58
C ALA A 70 1.02 -11.21 -4.06
N ARG A 71 0.33 -12.04 -4.85
CA ARG A 71 0.12 -11.81 -6.29
C ARG A 71 -0.23 -10.35 -6.63
N ASP A 72 -1.16 -9.79 -5.88
CA ASP A 72 -1.76 -8.49 -6.15
C ASP A 72 -1.52 -7.47 -5.01
N ILE A 73 -0.51 -7.71 -4.16
CA ILE A 73 -0.16 -6.84 -3.04
C ILE A 73 1.35 -6.57 -3.04
N LEU A 74 1.72 -5.29 -3.19
CA LEU A 74 3.10 -4.82 -3.08
C LEU A 74 3.24 -3.86 -1.90
N VAL A 75 4.40 -3.87 -1.26
CA VAL A 75 4.72 -2.97 -0.14
C VAL A 75 5.98 -2.18 -0.49
N ASP A 76 5.88 -0.85 -0.40
CA ASP A 76 7.06 0.00 -0.53
C ASP A 76 7.75 0.12 0.83
N VAL A 77 9.04 -0.19 0.84
CA VAL A 77 9.89 -0.19 2.03
C VAL A 77 11.03 0.80 1.81
N ASP A 78 11.18 1.75 2.74
CA ASP A 78 12.28 2.72 2.68
C ASP A 78 13.63 2.11 3.11
N ARG A 79 14.72 2.84 2.90
CA ARG A 79 16.08 2.40 3.27
C ARG A 79 16.29 2.09 4.76
N ARG A 80 15.34 2.43 5.62
CA ARG A 80 15.37 2.16 7.07
C ARG A 80 14.42 1.02 7.44
N ASP A 81 14.01 0.20 6.47
CA ASP A 81 13.07 -0.90 6.62
C ASP A 81 11.70 -0.48 7.18
N ARG A 82 11.26 0.73 6.86
CA ARG A 82 9.93 1.23 7.24
C ARG A 82 8.99 1.17 6.06
N ILE A 83 7.74 0.78 6.32
CA ILE A 83 6.67 0.86 5.34
C ILE A 83 6.45 2.33 4.95
N ALA A 84 6.47 2.57 3.65
CA ALA A 84 6.27 3.88 3.03
C ALA A 84 5.11 3.87 2.02
N GLY A 85 4.63 2.70 1.61
CA GLY A 85 3.51 2.57 0.69
C GLY A 85 2.94 1.16 0.61
N LEU A 86 1.74 1.08 0.05
CA LEU A 86 1.02 -0.17 -0.20
C LEU A 86 0.36 -0.07 -1.59
N TRP A 87 0.61 -1.05 -2.43
CA TRP A 87 -0.06 -1.21 -3.71
C TRP A 87 -1.09 -2.32 -3.62
N LEU A 88 -2.30 -2.03 -4.08
CA LEU A 88 -3.32 -3.02 -4.38
C LEU A 88 -3.46 -3.08 -5.90
N LEU A 89 -3.30 -4.28 -6.45
CA LEU A 89 -3.38 -4.53 -7.88
C LEU A 89 -4.67 -5.31 -8.20
N GLY A 90 -5.20 -5.13 -9.40
CA GLY A 90 -6.37 -5.89 -9.85
C GLY A 90 -7.58 -5.79 -8.91
N VAL A 91 -7.73 -4.68 -8.19
CA VAL A 91 -8.84 -4.47 -7.26
C VAL A 91 -10.15 -4.64 -8.05
N PRO A 92 -11.06 -5.52 -7.59
CA PRO A 92 -12.32 -5.70 -8.26
C PRO A 92 -13.11 -4.39 -8.20
N PRO A 93 -13.88 -4.04 -9.24
CA PRO A 93 -14.74 -2.88 -9.19
C PRO A 93 -15.70 -3.02 -8.01
N PHE A 94 -16.13 -1.89 -7.45
CA PHE A 94 -17.22 -1.91 -6.48
C PHE A 94 -18.41 -2.66 -7.07
N PRO A 95 -18.99 -3.64 -6.35
CA PRO A 95 -20.18 -4.30 -6.83
C PRO A 95 -21.26 -3.25 -7.06
N ASP A 96 -21.96 -3.34 -8.20
CA ASP A 96 -23.09 -2.48 -8.48
C ASP A 96 -24.07 -2.55 -7.30
N GLU A 97 -24.51 -1.39 -6.81
CA GLU A 97 -25.50 -1.31 -5.75
C GLU A 97 -26.79 -1.98 -6.26
N PRO A 98 -27.41 -2.90 -5.50
CA PRO A 98 -28.55 -3.70 -5.96
C PRO A 98 -29.80 -2.88 -6.33
#